data_AF-K0T2G9-F1
#
_entry.id   AF-K0T2G9-F1
#
_cell.length_a   1.000
_cell.length_b   1.000
_cell.length_c   1.000
_cell.angle_alpha   90.00
_cell.angle_beta   90.00
_cell.angle_gamma   90.00
#
_symmetry.space_group_name_H-M   'P 1'
#
loop_
_entity.id
_entity.type
_entity.pdbx_description
1 polymer ?
#
loop_
_entity_poly.entity_id
_entity_poly.type
_entity_poly.pdbx_seq_one_letter_code
_entity_poly.pdbx_strand_id
1 'polypeptide(L)'
;MRSKTDRGGVMTKNDTGELEEDVEVELALASLASADSADSADSAGREEGAPPVCLGSRATSKGFFRIGVAVASTIAALAAIILIATLPAKVTDSSSAVQQPRDDGALTSSDGVLGRRIDADASTSAEVLAVVENNTEEDSRPTSPSSLLANVAEDSQPTYSPSRLLTLPTVSPTYSPASEDELSFGVESYYGASSFTDPIDFFLLGGQSNMVGHSTSSQSLGAILNKEANSQYWFDMKAILEAANESNEEREAALFDSVYQAHANRDFENAAEIAGTLASETMQLYREGLLADLDSPPDLGSCSFLEPLKEKYDDNQRPMVENTSSGIQPLVPGSSCGHSFGHELLFGRTLELQLAQGNRYEMVKYASGATSLSEHWLPGKGTFWDGLNSTIHSRQGYGNWKAFVWHQGESSAFPSKGEDRSLTYLGDLTAFVKAVRDEMHSASPGFWSCPEAIPVVIVQLGAWPTGIMAERVREAQAQFCESDARSGLITMGDLSPFYHFDPLSLLISGNRIAKAYDLIRSSQSEYVCPGGISSVLVERLNKRGGRGEEKERERKKKEEEKERRGGGERRAERLRFGC
;
A
#
# COMPACT_ATOMS: atom_id res chain seq x y z
N MET A 1 25.31 75.83 15.97
CA MET A 1 24.05 75.98 16.74
C MET A 1 23.76 74.67 17.45
N ARG A 2 23.31 74.76 18.71
CA ARG A 2 23.05 73.65 19.65
C ARG A 2 21.71 72.95 19.39
N SER A 3 21.65 71.64 19.67
CA SER A 3 20.50 70.82 20.12
C SER A 3 21.09 69.41 20.35
N LYS A 4 21.17 68.73 21.52
CA LYS A 4 20.25 68.43 22.66
C LYS A 4 18.89 67.90 22.19
N THR A 5 18.34 66.76 22.62
CA THR A 5 18.68 65.61 23.50
C THR A 5 17.53 64.59 23.34
N ASP A 6 17.74 63.33 23.74
CA ASP A 6 16.79 62.32 24.31
C ASP A 6 17.00 60.93 23.66
N ARG A 7 17.58 59.91 24.32
CA ARG A 7 17.22 59.07 25.50
C ARG A 7 15.94 58.23 25.35
N GLY A 8 16.16 56.92 25.25
CA GLY A 8 15.21 55.82 25.50
C GLY A 8 15.62 54.61 24.66
N GLY A 9 15.76 53.38 25.13
CA GLY A 9 15.68 52.75 26.44
C GLY A 9 16.13 51.29 26.20
N VAL A 10 17.00 50.77 27.06
CA VAL A 10 17.51 49.39 26.99
C VAL A 10 16.51 48.49 27.72
N MET A 11 15.89 47.53 27.02
CA MET A 11 15.22 46.39 27.65
C MET A 11 16.12 45.17 27.52
N THR A 12 16.66 44.72 28.65
CA THR A 12 17.23 43.39 28.85
C THR A 12 16.09 42.39 28.93
N LYS A 13 16.04 41.42 28.01
CA LYS A 13 15.17 40.25 28.14
C LYS A 13 15.79 39.29 29.15
N ASN A 14 14.96 38.89 30.12
CA ASN A 14 15.27 37.90 31.13
C ASN A 14 15.28 36.50 30.51
N ASP A 15 16.27 35.73 30.93
CA ASP A 15 16.27 34.28 30.91
C ASP A 15 15.24 33.74 31.91
N THR A 16 14.30 32.95 31.43
CA THR A 16 13.65 31.90 32.22
C THR A 16 13.42 30.72 31.28
N GLY A 17 14.22 29.68 31.46
CA GLY A 17 13.96 28.38 30.88
C GLY A 17 12.71 27.78 31.48
N GLU A 18 11.81 27.34 30.62
CA GLU A 18 10.75 26.42 30.96
C GLU A 18 11.01 25.13 30.20
N LEU A 19 11.00 24.03 30.96
CA LEU A 19 11.10 22.66 30.48
C LEU A 19 9.82 22.35 29.70
N GLU A 20 9.98 21.92 28.45
CA GLU A 20 8.88 21.39 27.63
C GLU A 20 8.47 20.03 28.19
N GLU A 21 7.24 19.95 28.71
CA GLU A 21 6.55 18.68 28.99
C GLU A 21 5.87 18.19 27.70
N ASP A 22 6.17 16.94 27.34
CA ASP A 22 5.52 16.17 26.29
C ASP A 22 4.01 16.03 26.58
N VAL A 23 3.17 16.61 25.72
CA VAL A 23 1.72 16.38 25.77
C VAL A 23 1.42 15.11 24.97
N GLU A 24 1.33 13.99 25.68
CA GLU A 24 0.76 12.74 25.19
C GLU A 24 -0.73 12.94 24.84
N VAL A 25 -1.11 12.60 23.61
CA VAL A 25 -2.51 12.50 23.18
C VAL A 25 -3.05 11.14 23.64
N GLU A 26 -3.66 11.09 24.83
CA GLU A 26 -4.53 9.98 25.23
C GLU A 26 -5.82 10.02 24.39
N LEU A 27 -5.93 9.11 23.43
CA LEU A 27 -7.15 8.89 22.64
C LEU A 27 -8.05 7.88 23.35
N ALA A 28 -9.28 8.32 23.61
CA ALA A 28 -10.29 7.70 24.45
C ALA A 28 -10.66 6.24 24.07
N LEU A 29 -10.34 5.30 24.97
CA LEU A 29 -11.00 4.00 25.11
C LEU A 29 -12.01 4.05 26.25
N ALA A 30 -13.11 4.81 26.09
CA ALA A 30 -14.25 4.74 27.01
C ALA A 30 -15.52 5.37 26.39
N SER A 31 -16.18 4.70 25.43
CA SER A 31 -17.60 4.97 25.16
C SER A 31 -18.29 3.85 24.38
N LEU A 32 -18.38 2.66 24.96
CA LEU A 32 -19.37 1.64 24.54
C LEU A 32 -19.89 0.90 25.78
N ALA A 33 -20.67 1.59 26.60
CA ALA A 33 -21.55 0.98 27.59
C ALA A 33 -22.67 1.95 27.97
N SER A 34 -23.69 2.05 27.11
CA SER A 34 -25.13 2.09 27.48
C SER A 34 -25.94 2.73 26.36
N ALA A 35 -26.75 1.94 25.65
CA ALA A 35 -28.02 2.38 25.11
C ALA A 35 -28.80 1.16 24.58
N ASP A 36 -29.34 0.38 25.51
CA ASP A 36 -30.52 -0.44 25.26
C ASP A 36 -31.65 0.09 26.14
N SER A 37 -32.65 0.73 25.54
CA SER A 37 -34.07 0.52 25.85
C SER A 37 -34.96 1.42 24.98
N ALA A 38 -35.91 0.75 24.36
CA ALA A 38 -36.97 1.26 23.51
C ALA A 38 -37.94 2.20 24.26
N ASP A 39 -38.64 3.09 23.54
CA ASP A 39 -40.02 2.79 23.12
C ASP A 39 -40.71 3.93 22.33
N SER A 40 -41.40 3.48 21.27
CA SER A 40 -42.69 3.90 20.69
C SER A 40 -43.13 5.39 20.67
N ALA A 41 -43.51 5.89 19.49
CA ALA A 41 -44.92 6.00 19.06
C ALA A 41 -45.15 7.03 17.91
N ASP A 42 -45.89 6.55 16.90
CA ASP A 42 -46.96 7.21 16.14
C ASP A 42 -46.73 8.40 15.17
N SER A 43 -46.73 8.02 13.89
CA SER A 43 -47.86 8.18 12.93
C SER A 43 -48.00 9.42 12.02
N ALA A 44 -48.42 9.09 10.79
CA ALA A 44 -49.24 9.84 9.84
C ALA A 44 -48.57 10.78 8.81
N GLY A 45 -48.39 10.23 7.60
CA GLY A 45 -49.18 10.65 6.42
C GLY A 45 -48.54 11.59 5.40
N ARG A 46 -48.32 11.11 4.17
CA ARG A 46 -49.05 11.59 2.97
C ARG A 46 -48.67 10.85 1.68
N GLU A 47 -49.72 10.59 0.91
CA GLU A 47 -49.79 9.97 -0.41
C GLU A 47 -49.45 10.90 -1.58
N GLU A 48 -49.26 10.24 -2.73
CA GLU A 48 -49.60 10.63 -4.12
C GLU A 48 -48.61 11.44 -4.98
N GLY A 49 -48.26 10.85 -6.15
CA GLY A 49 -47.73 11.61 -7.29
C GLY A 49 -46.92 10.84 -8.36
N ALA A 50 -47.51 9.87 -9.06
CA ALA A 50 -47.15 9.50 -10.45
C ALA A 50 -48.26 10.01 -11.40
N PRO A 51 -48.21 10.01 -12.76
CA PRO A 51 -47.30 9.38 -13.76
C PRO A 51 -46.96 10.40 -14.94
N PRO A 52 -46.63 10.07 -16.24
CA PRO A 52 -46.59 8.79 -16.95
C PRO A 52 -45.44 8.45 -17.93
N VAL A 53 -45.53 7.19 -18.31
CA VAL A 53 -44.88 6.35 -19.33
C VAL A 53 -44.91 6.92 -20.75
N CYS A 54 -43.84 6.67 -21.51
CA CYS A 54 -43.88 6.49 -22.98
C CYS A 54 -42.98 5.32 -23.43
N LEU A 55 -43.50 4.59 -24.42
CA LEU A 55 -43.09 3.28 -24.95
C LEU A 55 -42.07 3.36 -26.10
N GLY A 56 -41.32 2.27 -26.27
CA GLY A 56 -40.78 1.78 -27.55
C GLY A 56 -39.26 1.59 -27.54
N SER A 57 -38.64 0.55 -28.09
CA SER A 57 -39.10 -0.67 -28.76
C SER A 57 -37.96 -1.70 -28.74
N ARG A 58 -38.33 -2.97 -28.84
CA ARG A 58 -37.50 -4.18 -28.87
C ARG A 58 -36.39 -4.17 -29.92
N ALA A 59 -35.21 -4.70 -29.54
CA ALA A 59 -34.39 -5.52 -30.42
C ALA A 59 -33.90 -6.76 -29.66
N THR A 60 -34.34 -7.92 -30.12
CA THR A 60 -33.95 -9.24 -29.62
C THR A 60 -32.60 -9.66 -30.22
N SER A 61 -31.64 -10.08 -29.40
CA SER A 61 -30.64 -11.05 -29.82
C SER A 61 -30.49 -12.14 -28.77
N LYS A 62 -30.90 -13.33 -29.18
CA LYS A 62 -30.74 -14.61 -28.48
C LYS A 62 -29.25 -14.99 -28.45
N GLY A 63 -28.83 -15.60 -27.34
CA GLY A 63 -27.72 -16.56 -27.33
C GLY A 63 -26.65 -16.29 -26.27
N PHE A 64 -26.84 -16.83 -25.06
CA PHE A 64 -26.03 -17.90 -24.46
C PHE A 64 -26.33 -17.97 -22.96
N PHE A 65 -27.03 -19.04 -22.57
CA PHE A 65 -27.41 -19.38 -21.20
C PHE A 65 -26.65 -20.67 -20.85
N ARG A 66 -25.85 -20.66 -19.78
CA ARG A 66 -25.57 -21.77 -18.86
C ARG A 66 -24.40 -21.40 -17.93
N ILE A 67 -24.69 -20.69 -16.84
CA ILE A 67 -24.13 -20.79 -15.48
C ILE A 67 -25.12 -19.96 -14.64
N GLY A 68 -26.13 -20.59 -14.04
CA GLY A 68 -27.19 -19.84 -13.35
C GLY A 68 -28.26 -20.69 -12.67
N VAL A 69 -27.95 -21.95 -12.36
CA VAL A 69 -28.87 -22.85 -11.64
C VAL A 69 -28.23 -23.44 -10.37
N ALA A 70 -26.95 -23.18 -10.10
CA ALA A 70 -26.27 -23.74 -8.91
C ALA A 70 -26.45 -22.89 -7.63
N VAL A 71 -26.81 -21.61 -7.72
CA VAL A 71 -26.82 -20.70 -6.54
C VAL A 71 -28.17 -20.68 -5.80
N ALA A 72 -29.27 -20.96 -6.50
CA ALA A 72 -30.60 -20.95 -5.88
C ALA A 72 -30.89 -22.17 -4.98
N SER A 73 -30.19 -23.30 -5.17
CA SER A 73 -30.40 -24.51 -4.36
C SER A 73 -29.69 -24.47 -3.01
N THR A 74 -28.63 -23.68 -2.88
CA THR A 74 -27.82 -23.58 -1.65
C THR A 74 -28.46 -22.67 -0.61
N ILE A 75 -29.17 -21.62 -1.06
CA ILE A 75 -29.88 -20.68 -0.19
C ILE A 75 -31.10 -21.34 0.47
N ALA A 76 -31.79 -22.26 -0.24
CA ALA A 76 -32.92 -23.01 0.33
C ALA A 76 -32.48 -24.05 1.38
N ALA A 77 -31.26 -24.60 1.28
CA ALA A 77 -30.73 -25.56 2.24
C ALA A 77 -30.26 -24.91 3.55
N LEU A 78 -29.73 -23.68 3.50
CA LEU A 78 -29.30 -22.92 4.67
C LEU A 78 -30.47 -22.40 5.51
N ALA A 79 -31.59 -22.03 4.88
CA ALA A 79 -32.79 -21.60 5.59
C ALA A 79 -33.46 -22.73 6.40
N ALA A 80 -33.28 -24.00 6.01
CA ALA A 80 -33.81 -25.16 6.72
C ALA A 80 -32.99 -25.55 7.97
N ILE A 81 -31.69 -25.21 8.00
CA ILE A 81 -30.80 -25.53 9.12
C ILE A 81 -30.98 -24.53 10.27
N ILE A 82 -31.28 -23.27 9.97
CA ILE A 82 -31.49 -22.22 10.98
C ILE A 82 -32.82 -22.40 11.74
N LEU A 83 -33.80 -23.13 11.19
CA LEU A 83 -35.10 -23.36 11.84
C LEU A 83 -35.10 -24.51 12.88
N ILE A 84 -34.01 -25.26 13.05
CA ILE A 84 -33.93 -26.41 13.97
C ILE A 84 -33.26 -26.05 15.32
N ALA A 85 -32.64 -24.87 15.45
CA ALA A 85 -31.82 -24.52 16.61
C ALA A 85 -32.52 -23.73 17.74
N THR A 86 -33.84 -23.49 17.69
CA THR A 86 -34.55 -22.77 18.75
C THR A 86 -35.54 -23.67 19.51
N LEU A 87 -35.06 -24.32 20.57
CA LEU A 87 -35.89 -24.84 21.67
C LEU A 87 -35.27 -24.41 23.02
N PRO A 88 -36.07 -23.95 24.00
CA PRO A 88 -35.56 -23.49 25.28
C PRO A 88 -35.65 -24.57 26.38
N ALA A 89 -34.61 -24.69 27.20
CA ALA A 89 -34.60 -25.40 28.48
C ALA A 89 -33.31 -24.99 29.23
N LYS A 90 -33.23 -24.75 30.53
CA LYS A 90 -34.19 -24.73 31.66
C LYS A 90 -33.42 -24.08 32.82
N VAL A 91 -34.08 -23.22 33.58
CA VAL A 91 -33.56 -22.56 34.79
C VAL A 91 -33.33 -23.59 35.90
N THR A 92 -32.18 -23.52 36.58
CA THR A 92 -32.03 -24.02 37.96
C THR A 92 -31.24 -23.01 38.79
N ASP A 93 -31.93 -22.45 39.78
CA ASP A 93 -31.39 -21.71 40.93
C ASP A 93 -30.39 -22.56 41.73
N SER A 94 -29.35 -21.92 42.26
CA SER A 94 -28.80 -22.25 43.58
C SER A 94 -28.10 -21.03 44.18
N SER A 95 -28.68 -20.53 45.25
CA SER A 95 -28.09 -19.55 46.16
C SER A 95 -26.98 -20.16 47.01
N SER A 96 -25.92 -19.41 47.29
CA SER A 96 -25.29 -19.41 48.62
C SER A 96 -24.51 -18.12 48.85
N ALA A 97 -24.94 -17.40 49.89
CA ALA A 97 -24.29 -16.25 50.46
C ALA A 97 -23.04 -16.66 51.23
N VAL A 98 -21.96 -15.87 51.15
CA VAL A 98 -20.90 -15.82 52.16
C VAL A 98 -20.53 -14.35 52.40
N GLN A 99 -20.58 -13.98 53.68
CA GLN A 99 -20.35 -12.65 54.24
C GLN A 99 -18.88 -12.23 54.20
N GLN A 100 -18.67 -10.91 54.05
CA GLN A 100 -17.41 -10.20 54.32
C GLN A 100 -16.96 -10.37 55.78
N PRO A 101 -15.69 -10.03 56.07
CA PRO A 101 -15.49 -8.77 56.78
C PRO A 101 -14.44 -7.85 56.14
N ARG A 102 -14.70 -6.55 56.34
CA ARG A 102 -13.78 -5.43 56.18
C ARG A 102 -12.67 -5.52 57.21
N ASP A 103 -11.46 -5.10 56.83
CA ASP A 103 -10.49 -4.54 57.76
C ASP A 103 -9.93 -3.24 57.16
N ASP A 104 -10.17 -2.16 57.91
CA ASP A 104 -9.62 -0.83 57.72
C ASP A 104 -8.27 -0.75 58.46
N GLY A 105 -7.24 -0.20 57.83
CA GLY A 105 -5.92 -0.06 58.47
C GLY A 105 -5.05 1.01 57.81
N ALA A 106 -5.31 2.27 58.13
CA ALA A 106 -4.43 3.39 57.85
C ALA A 106 -3.24 3.41 58.83
N LEU A 107 -2.01 3.62 58.34
CA LEU A 107 -0.92 4.20 59.12
C LEU A 107 0.02 5.06 58.27
N THR A 108 0.57 6.04 58.96
CA THR A 108 1.19 7.29 58.55
C THR A 108 2.70 7.21 58.32
N SER A 109 3.20 8.08 57.44
CA SER A 109 4.35 9.00 57.58
C SER A 109 5.35 8.76 58.74
N SER A 110 6.65 8.71 58.41
CA SER A 110 7.65 9.67 58.93
C SER A 110 9.04 9.51 58.31
N ASP A 111 9.63 10.65 57.97
CA ASP A 111 11.03 10.91 57.58
C ASP A 111 12.08 10.46 58.60
N GLY A 112 13.36 10.33 58.18
CA GLY A 112 14.48 10.28 59.13
C GLY A 112 15.85 9.92 58.56
N VAL A 113 16.65 10.95 58.30
CA VAL A 113 18.01 11.01 57.72
C VAL A 113 19.14 10.72 58.74
N LEU A 114 20.36 10.42 58.22
CA LEU A 114 21.70 10.27 58.84
C LEU A 114 22.04 8.89 59.44
N GLY A 115 23.20 8.27 59.21
CA GLY A 115 24.42 8.65 58.52
C GLY A 115 25.59 7.74 58.95
N ARG A 116 26.62 7.66 58.08
CA ARG A 116 28.01 7.19 58.27
C ARG A 116 28.38 5.70 58.23
N ARG A 117 29.31 5.47 57.28
CA ARG A 117 30.36 4.44 57.11
C ARG A 117 31.04 3.95 58.39
N ILE A 118 31.48 2.68 58.37
CA ILE A 118 32.89 2.26 58.50
C ILE A 118 33.06 0.91 57.79
N ASP A 119 34.25 0.75 57.24
CA ASP A 119 34.77 -0.29 56.36
C ASP A 119 34.94 -1.68 56.98
N ALA A 120 35.20 -2.64 56.06
CA ALA A 120 36.30 -3.62 56.09
C ALA A 120 35.89 -5.09 56.04
N ASP A 121 36.22 -5.65 54.87
CA ASP A 121 37.01 -6.87 54.67
C ASP A 121 36.48 -8.25 55.09
N ALA A 122 36.30 -9.04 54.03
CA ALA A 122 37.11 -10.23 53.71
C ALA A 122 36.41 -11.59 53.75
N SER A 123 36.82 -12.35 52.73
CA SER A 123 37.10 -13.78 52.75
C SER A 123 35.92 -14.73 52.53
N THR A 124 35.75 -15.28 51.32
CA THR A 124 36.37 -16.49 50.72
C THR A 124 35.57 -17.77 50.93
N SER A 125 35.48 -18.52 49.82
CA SER A 125 35.35 -20.00 49.71
C SER A 125 33.95 -20.57 49.99
N ALA A 126 33.21 -21.08 48.99
CA ALA A 126 33.43 -22.26 48.14
C ALA A 126 32.99 -23.58 48.81
N GLU A 127 32.51 -24.47 47.94
CA GLU A 127 32.25 -25.91 48.11
C GLU A 127 30.92 -26.34 48.77
N VAL A 128 30.22 -27.41 48.39
CA VAL A 128 30.17 -28.36 47.25
C VAL A 128 29.06 -29.37 47.63
N LEU A 129 28.46 -30.05 46.63
CA LEU A 129 27.71 -31.34 46.61
C LEU A 129 27.22 -32.00 47.94
N ALA A 130 26.10 -32.73 48.02
CA ALA A 130 25.69 -33.89 47.20
C ALA A 130 24.29 -34.38 47.68
N VAL A 131 23.38 -34.81 46.79
CA VAL A 131 23.06 -36.21 46.41
C VAL A 131 22.21 -37.01 47.41
N VAL A 132 21.06 -37.51 46.94
CA VAL A 132 20.51 -38.90 47.04
C VAL A 132 19.36 -38.98 46.00
N GLU A 133 19.54 -39.54 44.79
CA GLU A 133 19.35 -40.94 44.35
C GLU A 133 17.95 -41.58 44.59
N ASN A 134 17.24 -41.93 43.50
CA ASN A 134 16.85 -43.32 43.21
C ASN A 134 16.29 -43.54 41.79
N ASN A 135 16.72 -44.67 41.22
CA ASN A 135 16.52 -45.20 39.86
C ASN A 135 15.20 -45.95 39.65
N THR A 136 14.78 -46.16 38.39
CA THR A 136 14.49 -47.45 37.70
C THR A 136 13.88 -47.17 36.30
N GLU A 137 14.61 -47.43 35.20
CA GLU A 137 14.54 -48.61 34.31
C GLU A 137 13.23 -48.80 33.51
N GLU A 138 13.27 -48.64 32.18
CA GLU A 138 13.00 -49.73 31.21
C GLU A 138 13.31 -49.35 29.74
N ASP A 139 13.49 -50.40 28.95
CA ASP A 139 14.25 -50.56 27.70
C ASP A 139 13.33 -50.59 26.45
N SER A 140 13.81 -50.16 25.28
CA SER A 140 13.53 -50.77 23.96
C SER A 140 14.07 -49.97 22.77
N ARG A 141 15.05 -50.56 22.05
CA ARG A 141 15.39 -50.25 20.63
C ARG A 141 14.41 -51.00 19.69
N PRO A 142 14.36 -50.69 18.37
CA PRO A 142 15.28 -51.38 17.44
C PRO A 142 15.72 -50.62 16.16
N THR A 143 16.93 -51.00 15.71
CA THR A 143 17.42 -51.24 14.32
C THR A 143 17.51 -50.13 13.26
N SER A 144 18.75 -49.91 12.82
CA SER A 144 19.21 -49.34 11.54
C SER A 144 18.89 -50.22 10.32
N PRO A 145 19.15 -49.70 9.10
CA PRO A 145 20.14 -50.38 8.24
C PRO A 145 21.13 -49.44 7.52
N SER A 146 22.34 -49.97 7.35
CA SER A 146 23.42 -49.43 6.51
C SER A 146 23.32 -49.89 5.05
N SER A 147 23.68 -49.01 4.11
CA SER A 147 24.40 -49.27 2.82
C SER A 147 24.28 -48.00 1.96
N LEU A 148 25.16 -47.58 1.05
CA LEU A 148 26.50 -47.94 0.57
C LEU A 148 26.89 -46.79 -0.40
N LEU A 149 28.14 -46.34 -0.35
CA LEU A 149 28.98 -45.76 -1.42
C LEU A 149 28.33 -45.02 -2.61
N ALA A 150 28.67 -43.73 -2.74
CA ALA A 150 29.01 -43.13 -4.04
C ALA A 150 30.02 -41.98 -3.85
N ASN A 151 31.24 -42.18 -4.36
CA ASN A 151 32.25 -41.15 -4.54
C ASN A 151 31.78 -40.16 -5.63
N VAL A 152 31.78 -38.87 -5.35
CA VAL A 152 31.77 -37.81 -6.37
C VAL A 152 32.84 -36.79 -5.99
N ALA A 153 33.60 -36.42 -7.02
CA ALA A 153 34.83 -35.66 -6.96
C ALA A 153 34.65 -34.24 -6.42
N GLU A 154 35.65 -33.81 -5.66
CA GLU A 154 35.93 -32.42 -5.32
C GLU A 154 36.05 -31.59 -6.60
N ASP A 155 35.23 -30.55 -6.71
CA ASP A 155 35.44 -29.48 -7.69
C ASP A 155 35.59 -28.14 -6.96
N SER A 156 36.59 -27.40 -7.41
CA SER A 156 37.24 -26.26 -6.79
C SER A 156 36.32 -25.07 -6.45
N GLN A 157 36.38 -24.60 -5.21
CA GLN A 157 35.84 -23.30 -4.78
C GLN A 157 36.80 -22.15 -5.17
N PRO A 158 36.29 -21.03 -5.70
CA PRO A 158 37.10 -19.83 -5.93
C PRO A 158 37.30 -19.08 -4.60
N THR A 159 38.55 -18.81 -4.26
CA THR A 159 38.93 -17.94 -3.14
C THR A 159 38.54 -16.49 -3.45
N TYR A 160 37.55 -15.97 -2.74
CA TYR A 160 37.21 -14.54 -2.74
C TYR A 160 38.24 -13.75 -1.90
N SER A 161 38.79 -12.70 -2.50
CA SER A 161 39.69 -11.75 -1.82
C SER A 161 38.87 -10.57 -1.29
N PRO A 162 39.03 -10.15 -0.02
CA PRO A 162 38.28 -9.03 0.52
C PRO A 162 38.80 -7.70 -0.06
N SER A 163 37.93 -7.00 -0.80
CA SER A 163 38.20 -5.67 -1.33
C SER A 163 38.22 -4.61 -0.23
N ARG A 164 39.16 -3.69 -0.36
CA ARG A 164 39.43 -2.54 0.52
C ARG A 164 38.20 -1.65 0.73
N LEU A 165 37.89 -1.39 2.00
CA LEU A 165 37.06 -0.27 2.45
C LEU A 165 37.67 1.06 1.99
N LEU A 166 36.92 1.81 1.16
CA LEU A 166 37.18 3.22 0.85
C LEU A 166 36.34 4.09 1.79
N THR A 167 37.02 4.84 2.64
CA THR A 167 36.42 5.90 3.48
C THR A 167 35.98 7.07 2.62
N LEU A 168 34.68 7.36 2.59
CA LEU A 168 34.11 8.57 1.99
C LEU A 168 34.18 9.75 2.97
N PRO A 169 34.43 10.99 2.50
CA PRO A 169 34.50 12.16 3.35
C PRO A 169 33.11 12.62 3.80
N THR A 170 32.95 12.84 5.10
CA THR A 170 31.79 13.47 5.71
C THR A 170 31.79 14.97 5.38
N VAL A 171 30.77 15.44 4.65
CA VAL A 171 30.54 16.86 4.41
C VAL A 171 29.29 17.27 5.19
N SER A 172 29.42 18.22 6.10
CA SER A 172 28.29 18.81 6.83
C SER A 172 27.67 19.93 5.99
N PRO A 173 26.36 19.88 5.69
CA PRO A 173 25.70 20.94 4.93
C PRO A 173 25.42 22.15 5.82
N THR A 174 25.73 23.34 5.31
CA THR A 174 25.36 24.62 5.93
C THR A 174 24.09 25.13 5.25
N TYR A 175 22.99 25.24 6.00
CA TYR A 175 21.70 25.68 5.48
C TYR A 175 21.65 27.21 5.41
N SER A 176 21.24 27.75 4.27
CA SER A 176 20.81 29.16 4.11
C SER A 176 19.33 29.18 3.71
N PRO A 177 18.54 30.13 4.22
CA PRO A 177 17.11 30.22 3.90
C PRO A 177 16.92 30.67 2.46
N ALA A 178 16.18 29.89 1.67
CA ALA A 178 15.89 30.16 0.25
C ALA A 178 14.58 30.95 0.08
N SER A 179 14.58 31.87 -0.89
CA SER A 179 13.42 32.66 -1.33
C SER A 179 12.49 31.86 -2.25
N GLU A 180 11.25 32.32 -2.38
CA GLU A 180 10.08 31.65 -2.99
C GLU A 180 10.16 31.16 -4.44
N ASP A 181 11.30 31.31 -5.14
CA ASP A 181 11.48 30.88 -6.53
C ASP A 181 12.15 29.50 -6.70
N GLU A 182 12.57 28.83 -5.63
CA GLU A 182 13.23 27.51 -5.73
C GLU A 182 12.70 26.49 -4.71
N LEU A 183 11.49 25.99 -4.93
CA LEU A 183 11.24 24.55 -4.72
C LEU A 183 11.71 23.76 -5.97
N SER A 184 12.74 24.25 -6.68
CA SER A 184 13.54 23.44 -7.59
C SER A 184 14.30 22.44 -6.72
N PHE A 185 13.64 21.33 -6.42
CA PHE A 185 14.32 20.14 -5.96
C PHE A 185 15.53 19.94 -6.90
N GLY A 186 16.68 19.53 -6.36
CA GLY A 186 17.92 19.29 -7.11
C GLY A 186 17.83 18.16 -8.16
N VAL A 187 16.63 17.91 -8.72
CA VAL A 187 16.37 17.09 -9.90
C VAL A 187 17.32 17.50 -11.01
N GLU A 188 17.48 18.80 -11.24
CA GLU A 188 18.40 19.35 -12.23
C GLU A 188 19.86 18.99 -11.94
N SER A 189 20.30 19.03 -10.68
CA SER A 189 21.70 18.70 -10.36
C SER A 189 21.97 17.20 -10.52
N TYR A 190 21.00 16.34 -10.21
CA TYR A 190 21.15 14.90 -10.33
C TYR A 190 21.05 14.43 -11.80
N TYR A 191 20.01 14.83 -12.53
CA TYR A 191 19.82 14.40 -13.91
C TYR A 191 20.65 15.21 -14.91
N GLY A 192 20.91 16.49 -14.64
CA GLY A 192 21.69 17.36 -15.51
C GLY A 192 23.20 17.08 -15.50
N ALA A 193 23.73 16.49 -14.42
CA ALA A 193 25.14 16.11 -14.34
C ALA A 193 25.43 14.72 -14.95
N SER A 194 24.41 13.89 -15.12
CA SER A 194 24.57 12.54 -15.62
C SER A 194 24.60 12.56 -17.15
N SER A 195 25.61 11.94 -17.76
CA SER A 195 25.73 11.82 -19.22
C SER A 195 24.75 10.80 -19.83
N PHE A 196 23.73 10.37 -19.08
CA PHE A 196 22.80 9.35 -19.54
C PHE A 196 21.78 9.98 -20.48
N THR A 197 21.70 9.45 -21.69
CA THR A 197 20.75 9.85 -22.72
C THR A 197 19.42 9.11 -22.61
N ASP A 198 19.36 8.07 -21.77
CA ASP A 198 18.21 7.18 -21.71
C ASP A 198 17.13 7.77 -20.79
N PRO A 199 15.86 7.80 -21.25
CA PRO A 199 14.76 8.34 -20.45
C PRO A 199 14.54 7.48 -19.20
N ILE A 200 14.21 8.13 -18.09
CA ILE A 200 13.97 7.48 -16.81
C ILE A 200 12.50 7.08 -16.68
N ASP A 201 12.26 5.92 -16.10
CA ASP A 201 10.91 5.43 -15.81
C ASP A 201 10.53 5.81 -14.37
N PHE A 202 9.49 6.64 -14.20
CA PHE A 202 9.08 7.12 -12.88
C PHE A 202 7.87 6.34 -12.34
N PHE A 203 7.94 5.92 -11.08
CA PHE A 203 6.84 5.26 -10.38
C PHE A 203 6.41 6.12 -9.19
N LEU A 204 5.17 6.61 -9.20
CA LEU A 204 4.66 7.45 -8.13
C LEU A 204 4.11 6.56 -7.00
N LEU A 205 4.64 6.72 -5.79
CA LEU A 205 4.21 6.01 -4.60
C LEU A 205 3.58 7.02 -3.63
N GLY A 206 2.25 7.06 -3.59
CA GLY A 206 1.49 7.96 -2.75
C GLY A 206 0.78 7.23 -1.60
N GLY A 207 0.58 7.90 -0.48
CA GLY A 207 -0.22 7.32 0.60
C GLY A 207 0.04 7.92 1.97
N GLN A 208 -0.23 7.13 3.00
CA GLN A 208 0.01 7.52 4.39
C GLN A 208 1.18 6.76 5.03
N SER A 209 1.16 6.57 6.35
CA SER A 209 2.29 6.13 7.16
C SER A 209 2.90 4.78 6.74
N ASN A 210 2.09 3.83 6.25
CA ASN A 210 2.62 2.58 5.68
C ASN A 210 3.38 2.79 4.36
N MET A 211 3.04 3.82 3.58
CA MET A 211 3.82 4.23 2.40
C MET A 211 5.09 4.98 2.78
N VAL A 212 5.07 5.76 3.87
CA VAL A 212 6.31 6.35 4.46
C VAL A 212 7.30 5.25 4.87
N GLY A 213 6.78 4.12 5.35
CA GLY A 213 7.55 2.91 5.68
C GLY A 213 7.74 2.67 7.17
N HIS A 214 6.83 3.13 8.03
CA HIS A 214 6.92 3.06 9.51
C HIS A 214 6.89 1.61 10.09
N SER A 215 7.74 0.71 9.62
CA SER A 215 7.77 -0.71 9.95
C SER A 215 8.32 -1.06 11.33
N THR A 216 9.05 -0.15 11.96
CA THR A 216 9.70 -0.34 13.27
C THR A 216 9.27 0.69 14.31
N SER A 217 8.11 1.32 14.11
CA SER A 217 7.51 2.23 15.09
C SER A 217 6.84 1.48 16.26
N SER A 218 6.50 2.19 17.33
CA SER A 218 5.67 1.65 18.42
C SER A 218 4.28 1.20 17.94
N GLN A 219 3.81 1.72 16.82
CA GLN A 219 2.53 1.34 16.20
C GLN A 219 2.65 0.11 15.28
N SER A 220 3.87 -0.38 15.04
CA SER A 220 4.13 -1.69 14.42
C SER A 220 4.31 -2.75 15.53
N LEU A 221 5.25 -3.67 15.35
CA LEU A 221 5.78 -4.60 16.37
C LEU A 221 6.29 -3.89 17.65
N GLY A 222 6.58 -2.58 17.60
CA GLY A 222 7.34 -1.86 18.62
C GLY A 222 6.68 -1.51 19.92
N ALA A 223 5.36 -1.62 20.02
CA ALA A 223 4.69 -1.46 21.30
C ALA A 223 4.76 -2.72 22.15
N ILE A 224 5.14 -3.87 21.57
CA ILE A 224 5.07 -5.18 22.23
C ILE A 224 6.42 -5.55 22.83
N LEU A 225 7.48 -5.27 22.09
CA LEU A 225 8.84 -5.59 22.49
C LEU A 225 9.54 -4.27 22.78
N ASN A 226 10.25 -4.16 23.91
CA ASN A 226 11.06 -2.98 24.26
C ASN A 226 11.75 -2.42 23.00
N LYS A 227 11.83 -1.08 22.80
CA LYS A 227 12.28 -0.44 21.54
C LYS A 227 13.47 -1.12 20.82
N GLU A 228 14.39 -1.71 21.57
CA GLU A 228 15.53 -2.51 21.06
C GLU A 228 15.13 -3.71 20.19
N ALA A 229 14.04 -4.41 20.52
CA ALA A 229 13.60 -5.63 19.86
C ALA A 229 12.98 -5.41 18.48
N ASN A 230 12.58 -4.18 18.14
CA ASN A 230 12.09 -3.87 16.79
C ASN A 230 13.19 -3.89 15.74
N SER A 231 14.33 -3.29 16.07
CA SER A 231 15.51 -3.35 15.21
C SER A 231 16.00 -4.78 15.11
N GLN A 232 15.93 -5.53 16.23
CA GLN A 232 16.34 -6.93 16.28
C GLN A 232 15.48 -7.84 15.41
N TYR A 233 14.16 -7.59 15.31
CA TYR A 233 13.25 -8.44 14.52
C TYR A 233 13.71 -8.65 13.08
N TRP A 234 14.08 -7.58 12.36
CA TRP A 234 14.59 -7.73 10.99
C TRP A 234 15.94 -8.48 10.97
N PHE A 235 16.84 -8.17 11.90
CA PHE A 235 18.12 -8.86 11.97
C PHE A 235 17.96 -10.36 12.25
N ASP A 236 16.98 -10.75 13.06
CA ASP A 236 16.66 -12.15 13.32
C ASP A 236 16.13 -12.83 12.06
N MET A 237 15.21 -12.18 11.32
CA MET A 237 14.70 -12.72 10.06
C MET A 237 15.83 -12.90 9.04
N LYS A 238 16.70 -11.89 8.92
CA LYS A 238 17.85 -11.93 8.03
C LYS A 238 18.83 -13.04 8.43
N ALA A 239 19.10 -13.22 9.72
CA ALA A 239 19.97 -14.29 10.21
C ALA A 239 19.43 -15.68 9.86
N ILE A 240 18.11 -15.89 9.98
CA ILE A 240 17.45 -17.13 9.54
C ILE A 240 17.62 -17.31 8.02
N LEU A 241 17.38 -16.27 7.25
CA LEU A 241 17.52 -16.32 5.79
C LEU A 241 18.95 -16.64 5.32
N GLU A 242 19.96 -16.13 6.02
CA GLU A 242 21.39 -16.28 5.68
C GLU A 242 22.05 -17.52 6.29
N ALA A 243 21.32 -18.34 7.05
CA ALA A 243 21.85 -19.55 7.69
C ALA A 243 22.29 -20.60 6.64
N ALA A 244 23.61 -20.69 6.38
CA ALA A 244 24.16 -21.46 5.26
C ALA A 244 23.95 -22.98 5.29
N ASN A 245 23.63 -23.55 6.46
CA ASN A 245 23.54 -25.00 6.67
C ASN A 245 22.11 -25.53 6.84
N GLU A 246 21.10 -24.67 6.71
CA GLU A 246 19.70 -25.03 6.91
C GLU A 246 19.00 -25.32 5.58
N SER A 247 18.19 -26.39 5.57
CA SER A 247 17.25 -26.68 4.48
C SER A 247 16.21 -25.57 4.34
N ASN A 248 15.54 -25.50 3.20
CA ASN A 248 14.47 -24.51 3.01
C ASN A 248 13.31 -24.73 3.97
N GLU A 249 13.02 -25.99 4.30
CA GLU A 249 11.97 -26.39 5.24
C GLU A 249 12.30 -25.96 6.68
N GLU A 250 13.54 -26.17 7.11
CA GLU A 250 14.01 -25.71 8.44
C GLU A 250 13.99 -24.18 8.53
N ARG A 251 14.42 -23.48 7.47
CA ARG A 251 14.39 -22.02 7.40
C ARG A 251 12.97 -21.47 7.43
N GLU A 252 12.03 -22.09 6.71
CA GLU A 252 10.61 -21.70 6.73
C GLU A 252 9.99 -21.91 8.12
N ALA A 253 10.31 -23.03 8.78
CA ALA A 253 9.86 -23.29 10.15
C ALA A 253 10.43 -22.29 11.16
N ALA A 254 11.72 -21.93 11.04
CA ALA A 254 12.35 -20.92 11.90
C ALA A 254 11.75 -19.53 11.70
N LEU A 255 11.45 -19.14 10.45
CA LEU A 255 10.73 -17.90 10.15
C LEU A 255 9.33 -17.93 10.77
N PHE A 256 8.59 -19.03 10.59
CA PHE A 256 7.26 -19.19 11.18
C PHE A 256 7.29 -18.99 12.69
N ASP A 257 8.19 -19.68 13.40
CA ASP A 257 8.28 -19.59 14.85
C ASP A 257 8.59 -18.17 15.29
N SER A 258 9.54 -17.50 14.64
CA SER A 258 9.93 -16.14 15.02
C SER A 258 8.82 -15.11 14.75
N VAL A 259 8.13 -15.20 13.61
CA VAL A 259 6.96 -14.37 13.30
C VAL A 259 5.82 -14.66 14.29
N TYR A 260 5.55 -15.94 14.57
CA TYR A 260 4.52 -16.32 15.52
C TYR A 260 4.76 -15.73 16.91
N GLN A 261 5.99 -15.84 17.44
CA GLN A 261 6.34 -15.25 18.74
C GLN A 261 6.17 -13.72 18.74
N ALA A 262 6.51 -13.05 17.64
CA ALA A 262 6.35 -11.61 17.50
C ALA A 262 4.88 -11.17 17.46
N HIS A 263 3.98 -12.01 16.94
CA HIS A 263 2.55 -11.69 16.76
C HIS A 263 1.63 -12.24 17.87
N ALA A 264 2.00 -13.34 18.54
CA ALA A 264 1.17 -14.03 19.52
C ALA A 264 0.86 -13.18 20.77
N ASN A 265 1.73 -12.23 21.11
CA ASN A 265 1.61 -11.41 22.32
C ASN A 265 0.47 -10.36 22.30
N ARG A 266 -0.33 -10.30 21.22
CA ARG A 266 -1.43 -9.34 21.05
C ARG A 266 -2.82 -9.97 21.07
N ASP A 267 -2.93 -11.23 21.50
CA ASP A 267 -4.18 -11.99 21.49
C ASP A 267 -4.87 -11.99 20.11
N PHE A 268 -4.09 -11.92 19.03
CA PHE A 268 -4.62 -12.09 17.69
C PHE A 268 -4.97 -13.56 17.47
N GLU A 269 -6.26 -13.86 17.38
CA GLU A 269 -6.77 -15.22 17.15
C GLU A 269 -6.18 -15.86 15.87
N ASN A 270 -5.68 -15.05 14.93
CA ASN A 270 -5.09 -15.46 13.67
C ASN A 270 -3.55 -15.38 13.60
N ALA A 271 -2.85 -15.23 14.72
CA ALA A 271 -1.38 -15.09 14.73
C ALA A 271 -0.66 -16.24 14.01
N ALA A 272 -1.14 -17.48 14.15
CA ALA A 272 -0.59 -18.65 13.46
C ALA A 272 -0.78 -18.59 11.94
N GLU A 273 -1.95 -18.12 11.48
CA GLU A 273 -2.24 -17.99 10.04
C GLU A 273 -1.37 -16.89 9.40
N ILE A 274 -1.24 -15.75 10.08
CA ILE A 274 -0.36 -14.65 9.65
C ILE A 274 1.09 -15.14 9.60
N ALA A 275 1.57 -15.82 10.65
CA ALA A 275 2.93 -16.36 10.68
C ALA A 275 3.19 -17.36 9.54
N GLY A 276 2.21 -18.24 9.25
CA GLY A 276 2.25 -19.15 8.10
C GLY A 276 2.39 -18.41 6.78
N THR A 277 1.55 -17.40 6.56
CA THR A 277 1.54 -16.60 5.33
C THR A 277 2.85 -15.85 5.16
N LEU A 278 3.29 -15.12 6.18
CA LEU A 278 4.53 -14.32 6.14
C LEU A 278 5.76 -15.20 5.94
N ALA A 279 5.87 -16.34 6.64
CA ALA A 279 7.00 -17.25 6.46
C ALA A 279 7.04 -17.85 5.04
N SER A 280 5.89 -18.34 4.55
CA SER A 280 5.85 -19.01 3.25
C SER A 280 6.11 -18.06 2.08
N GLU A 281 5.52 -16.85 2.12
CA GLU A 281 5.77 -15.85 1.08
C GLU A 281 7.19 -15.28 1.16
N THR A 282 7.74 -15.06 2.36
CA THR A 282 9.15 -14.66 2.51
C THR A 282 10.08 -15.71 1.91
N MET A 283 9.82 -17.00 2.16
CA MET A 283 10.58 -18.09 1.55
C MET A 283 10.40 -18.18 0.04
N GLN A 284 9.24 -17.82 -0.50
CA GLN A 284 9.07 -17.66 -1.94
C GLN A 284 9.98 -16.56 -2.49
N LEU A 285 10.00 -15.37 -1.87
CA LEU A 285 10.87 -14.27 -2.27
C LEU A 285 12.35 -14.66 -2.20
N TYR A 286 12.75 -15.39 -1.16
CA TYR A 286 14.10 -15.93 -1.00
C TYR A 286 14.48 -16.89 -2.13
N ARG A 287 13.62 -17.87 -2.45
CA ARG A 287 13.83 -18.83 -3.55
C ARG A 287 13.87 -18.17 -4.92
N GLU A 288 13.15 -17.07 -5.08
CA GLU A 288 13.15 -16.23 -6.28
C GLU A 288 14.40 -15.33 -6.39
N GLY A 289 15.31 -15.36 -5.41
CA GLY A 289 16.53 -14.54 -5.37
C GLY A 289 16.27 -13.06 -5.08
N LEU A 290 15.04 -12.67 -4.77
CA LEU A 290 14.66 -11.28 -4.53
C LEU A 290 15.18 -10.74 -3.19
N LEU A 291 15.46 -11.61 -2.22
CA LEU A 291 16.01 -11.22 -0.91
C LEU A 291 17.54 -11.35 -0.83
N ALA A 292 18.19 -11.90 -1.85
CA ALA A 292 19.64 -11.98 -1.90
C ALA A 292 20.22 -10.56 -1.98
N ASP A 293 21.26 -10.26 -1.19
CA ASP A 293 21.96 -8.97 -1.19
C ASP A 293 21.04 -7.75 -1.07
N LEU A 294 20.03 -7.80 -0.19
CA LEU A 294 19.06 -6.71 -0.01
C LEU A 294 19.72 -5.37 0.42
N ASP A 295 20.88 -5.44 1.07
CA ASP A 295 21.69 -4.27 1.45
C ASP A 295 22.52 -3.70 0.30
N SER A 296 22.55 -4.39 -0.85
CA SER A 296 23.19 -3.90 -2.06
C SER A 296 22.15 -3.28 -2.99
N PRO A 297 22.40 -2.05 -3.50
CA PRO A 297 21.46 -1.38 -4.36
C PRO A 297 21.31 -2.14 -5.67
N PRO A 298 20.10 -2.17 -6.23
CA PRO A 298 19.90 -2.63 -7.60
C PRO A 298 20.60 -1.66 -8.59
N ASP A 299 20.96 -2.15 -9.77
CA ASP A 299 21.78 -1.41 -10.75
C ASP A 299 21.00 -0.25 -11.40
N LEU A 300 19.70 -0.45 -11.63
CA LEU A 300 18.85 0.48 -12.37
C LEU A 300 17.92 1.30 -11.46
N GLY A 301 17.62 0.75 -10.29
CA GLY A 301 16.65 1.31 -9.35
C GLY A 301 17.18 2.39 -8.43
N SER A 302 16.39 3.45 -8.29
CA SER A 302 16.62 4.53 -7.34
C SER A 302 15.33 4.95 -6.66
N CYS A 303 15.42 5.80 -5.64
CA CYS A 303 14.27 6.24 -4.87
C CYS A 303 14.44 7.69 -4.42
N SER A 304 13.38 8.48 -4.40
CA SER A 304 13.34 9.77 -3.70
C SER A 304 12.08 9.86 -2.87
N PHE A 305 12.13 10.64 -1.80
CA PHE A 305 11.01 10.80 -0.89
C PHE A 305 10.85 12.24 -0.44
N LEU A 306 9.63 12.74 -0.65
CA LEU A 306 9.12 14.01 -0.17
C LEU A 306 7.97 13.76 0.81
N GLU A 307 8.08 14.31 2.01
CA GLU A 307 7.07 14.16 3.05
C GLU A 307 6.40 15.50 3.35
N PRO A 308 5.13 15.70 2.98
CA PRO A 308 4.40 16.88 3.45
C PRO A 308 4.10 16.78 4.95
N LEU A 309 4.41 17.85 5.69
CA LEU A 309 4.24 17.92 7.13
C LEU A 309 2.91 18.58 7.48
N LYS A 310 2.02 17.86 8.18
CA LYS A 310 0.65 18.30 8.50
C LYS A 310 0.57 19.54 9.40
N GLU A 311 1.55 19.70 10.29
CA GLU A 311 1.54 20.69 11.37
C GLU A 311 2.48 21.86 11.10
N LYS A 312 3.24 21.81 10.01
CA LYS A 312 4.19 22.86 9.65
C LYS A 312 3.76 23.48 8.33
N TYR A 313 3.61 24.80 8.34
CA TYR A 313 3.21 25.57 7.17
C TYR A 313 4.28 26.61 6.86
N ASP A 314 4.50 26.89 5.58
CA ASP A 314 5.34 28.00 5.13
C ASP A 314 4.64 29.35 5.34
N ASP A 315 5.34 30.44 5.02
CA ASP A 315 4.81 31.81 5.15
C ASP A 315 3.53 32.04 4.31
N ASN A 316 3.28 31.19 3.31
CA ASN A 316 2.09 31.20 2.45
C ASN A 316 0.98 30.25 2.92
N GLN A 317 1.07 29.71 4.13
CA GLN A 317 0.10 28.75 4.67
C GLN A 317 -0.02 27.47 3.82
N ARG A 318 1.04 27.10 3.10
CA ARG A 318 1.14 25.78 2.45
C ARG A 318 1.87 24.82 3.37
N PRO A 319 1.49 23.55 3.43
CA PRO A 319 2.24 22.56 4.18
C PRO A 319 3.70 22.55 3.75
N MET A 320 4.60 22.61 4.72
CA MET A 320 6.03 22.45 4.45
C MET A 320 6.26 21.03 3.93
N VAL A 321 7.04 20.92 2.87
CA VAL A 321 7.46 19.63 2.32
C VAL A 321 8.90 19.39 2.74
N GLU A 322 9.12 18.33 3.49
CA GLU A 322 10.46 17.89 3.86
C GLU A 322 11.02 16.97 2.77
N ASN A 323 12.22 17.28 2.30
CA ASN A 323 12.96 16.38 1.43
C ASN A 323 13.69 15.33 2.30
N THR A 324 12.93 14.35 2.79
CA THR A 324 13.42 13.29 3.69
C THR A 324 14.61 12.55 3.10
N SER A 325 14.58 12.31 1.79
CA SER A 325 15.67 11.65 1.06
C SER A 325 16.89 12.54 0.78
N SER A 326 16.79 13.85 0.95
CA SER A 326 17.82 14.82 0.54
C SER A 326 18.28 14.64 -0.92
N GLY A 327 17.42 14.13 -1.81
CA GLY A 327 17.74 13.83 -3.21
C GLY A 327 17.42 12.40 -3.61
N ILE A 328 17.98 11.96 -4.74
CA ILE A 328 17.79 10.59 -5.23
C ILE A 328 18.78 9.65 -4.54
N GLN A 329 18.23 8.60 -3.95
CA GLN A 329 18.92 7.63 -3.11
C GLN A 329 18.93 6.23 -3.75
N PRO A 330 19.91 5.38 -3.40
CA PRO A 330 19.92 3.98 -3.81
C PRO A 330 18.73 3.23 -3.19
N LEU A 331 18.15 2.28 -3.91
CA LEU A 331 17.03 1.49 -3.39
C LEU A 331 17.49 0.36 -2.45
N VAL A 332 17.91 0.73 -1.24
CA VAL A 332 18.31 -0.19 -0.16
C VAL A 332 17.69 0.22 1.18
N PRO A 333 17.56 -0.71 2.15
CA PRO A 333 17.13 -0.37 3.50
C PRO A 333 17.97 0.75 4.11
N GLY A 334 17.32 1.74 4.73
CA GLY A 334 18.00 2.84 5.44
C GLY A 334 18.65 3.91 4.55
N SER A 335 18.44 3.86 3.23
CA SER A 335 18.92 4.88 2.26
C SER A 335 18.26 6.25 2.39
N SER A 336 17.45 6.49 3.41
CA SER A 336 16.62 7.70 3.60
C SER A 336 15.50 7.87 2.56
N CYS A 337 15.12 6.82 1.83
CA CYS A 337 13.88 6.85 1.04
C CYS A 337 12.61 6.59 1.86
N GLY A 338 12.52 7.24 3.02
CA GLY A 338 11.58 6.93 4.09
C GLY A 338 12.26 6.16 5.22
N HIS A 339 11.45 5.44 5.99
CA HIS A 339 11.96 4.55 7.03
C HIS A 339 12.61 3.29 6.44
N SER A 340 13.23 2.46 7.29
CA SER A 340 14.10 1.37 6.85
C SER A 340 13.46 0.37 5.88
N PHE A 341 12.14 0.19 5.92
CA PHE A 341 11.42 -0.69 5.01
C PHE A 341 10.14 -0.02 4.50
N GLY A 342 9.94 -0.07 3.19
CA GLY A 342 8.72 0.35 2.52
C GLY A 342 8.46 -0.50 1.27
N HIS A 343 7.29 -0.32 0.67
CA HIS A 343 6.87 -1.03 -0.55
C HIS A 343 7.86 -0.87 -1.70
N GLU A 344 8.52 0.28 -1.77
CA GLU A 344 9.46 0.64 -2.83
C GLU A 344 10.59 -0.36 -2.98
N LEU A 345 11.09 -0.94 -1.87
CA LEU A 345 12.30 -1.75 -1.87
C LEU A 345 12.11 -2.99 -2.73
N LEU A 346 11.12 -3.82 -2.39
CA LEU A 346 10.88 -5.05 -3.14
C LEU A 346 10.11 -4.79 -4.43
N PHE A 347 9.33 -3.71 -4.52
CA PHE A 347 8.75 -3.30 -5.79
C PHE A 347 9.84 -3.09 -6.85
N GLY A 348 10.84 -2.24 -6.56
CA GLY A 348 11.89 -1.92 -7.53
C GLY A 348 12.79 -3.12 -7.82
N ARG A 349 13.17 -3.86 -6.78
CA ARG A 349 13.98 -5.06 -6.97
C ARG A 349 13.28 -6.12 -7.83
N THR A 350 11.96 -6.30 -7.69
CA THR A 350 11.20 -7.17 -8.58
C THR A 350 11.13 -6.61 -10.01
N LEU A 351 10.96 -5.29 -10.19
CA LEU A 351 10.99 -4.67 -11.53
C LEU A 351 12.29 -4.99 -12.27
N GLU A 352 13.42 -4.92 -11.57
CA GLU A 352 14.74 -5.14 -12.15
C GLU A 352 15.06 -6.62 -12.36
N LEU A 353 14.97 -7.42 -11.30
CA LEU A 353 15.47 -8.79 -11.31
C LEU A 353 14.53 -9.79 -11.99
N GLN A 354 13.23 -9.53 -12.01
CA GLN A 354 12.24 -10.45 -12.59
C GLN A 354 11.56 -9.91 -13.82
N LEU A 355 11.18 -8.63 -13.82
CA LEU A 355 10.46 -8.03 -14.94
C LEU A 355 11.40 -7.42 -15.98
N ALA A 356 12.71 -7.44 -15.72
CA ALA A 356 13.79 -7.04 -16.61
C ALA A 356 13.51 -5.69 -17.31
N GLN A 357 13.08 -4.70 -16.52
CA GLN A 357 12.91 -3.35 -17.04
C GLN A 357 14.28 -2.79 -17.38
N GLY A 358 14.67 -2.85 -18.65
CA GLY A 358 16.01 -2.44 -19.12
C GLY A 358 16.29 -0.94 -19.05
N ASN A 359 15.37 -0.14 -18.49
CA ASN A 359 15.54 1.28 -18.28
C ASN A 359 15.83 1.55 -16.79
N ARG A 360 16.56 2.63 -16.53
CA ARG A 360 16.67 3.18 -15.18
C ARG A 360 15.30 3.65 -14.70
N TYR A 361 15.05 3.46 -13.41
CA TYR A 361 13.79 3.89 -12.80
C TYR A 361 13.99 4.56 -11.45
N GLU A 362 13.03 5.38 -11.07
CA GLU A 362 12.95 6.04 -9.78
C GLU A 362 11.60 5.76 -9.13
N MET A 363 11.64 5.29 -7.89
CA MET A 363 10.49 5.24 -6.98
C MET A 363 10.33 6.61 -6.34
N VAL A 364 9.37 7.40 -6.83
CA VAL A 364 9.09 8.75 -6.33
C VAL A 364 8.02 8.65 -5.26
N LYS A 365 8.43 8.74 -3.99
CA LYS A 365 7.53 8.69 -2.84
C LYS A 365 7.03 10.09 -2.50
N TYR A 366 5.72 10.20 -2.29
CA TYR A 366 5.08 11.39 -1.75
C TYR A 366 3.95 10.96 -0.80
N ALA A 367 4.26 10.87 0.49
CA ALA A 367 3.39 10.23 1.48
C ALA A 367 3.51 10.93 2.84
N SER A 368 2.45 10.88 3.64
CA SER A 368 2.44 11.50 4.97
C SER A 368 1.46 10.82 5.92
N GLY A 369 1.94 10.55 7.14
CA GLY A 369 1.18 9.85 8.18
C GLY A 369 -0.07 10.60 8.64
N ALA A 370 -1.06 9.84 9.13
CA ALA A 370 -2.31 10.39 9.70
C ALA A 370 -3.07 11.35 8.76
N THR A 371 -3.06 11.05 7.46
CA THR A 371 -3.78 11.81 6.43
C THR A 371 -5.03 11.08 5.96
N SER A 372 -6.09 11.84 5.72
CA SER A 372 -7.32 11.39 5.08
C SER A 372 -7.37 11.87 3.63
N LEU A 373 -7.95 11.05 2.75
CA LEU A 373 -8.08 11.36 1.32
C LEU A 373 -8.80 12.69 1.07
N SER A 374 -9.96 12.89 1.71
CA SER A 374 -10.83 14.04 1.47
C SER A 374 -10.26 15.38 1.95
N GLU A 375 -9.52 15.41 3.06
CA GLU A 375 -8.95 16.66 3.61
C GLU A 375 -7.58 17.01 3.05
N HIS A 376 -6.78 16.02 2.65
CA HIS A 376 -5.35 16.24 2.37
C HIS A 376 -5.00 16.06 0.89
N TRP A 377 -5.67 15.16 0.18
CA TRP A 377 -5.16 14.68 -1.11
C TRP A 377 -5.99 15.14 -2.32
N LEU A 378 -7.25 15.54 -2.12
CA LEU A 378 -8.13 15.92 -3.23
C LEU A 378 -7.68 17.23 -3.93
N PRO A 379 -7.74 17.30 -5.27
CA PRO A 379 -7.45 18.53 -6.01
C PRO A 379 -8.30 19.73 -5.58
N GLY A 380 -7.64 20.89 -5.45
CA GLY A 380 -8.27 22.17 -5.13
C GLY A 380 -8.81 22.32 -3.71
N LYS A 381 -8.70 21.29 -2.87
CA LYS A 381 -9.15 21.32 -1.46
C LYS A 381 -8.14 20.69 -0.50
N GLY A 382 -7.47 19.63 -0.96
CA GLY A 382 -6.50 18.86 -0.20
C GLY A 382 -5.23 19.66 0.04
N THR A 383 -4.83 19.77 1.30
CA THR A 383 -3.65 20.55 1.70
C THR A 383 -2.33 20.04 1.06
N PHE A 384 -2.25 18.77 0.67
CA PHE A 384 -1.06 18.12 0.10
C PHE A 384 -1.12 17.94 -1.42
N TRP A 385 -2.23 18.31 -2.05
CA TRP A 385 -2.40 18.16 -3.50
C TRP A 385 -1.36 18.95 -4.29
N ASP A 386 -1.14 20.22 -3.95
CA ASP A 386 -0.25 21.09 -4.72
C ASP A 386 1.20 20.58 -4.70
N GLY A 387 1.66 20.06 -3.56
CA GLY A 387 2.99 19.47 -3.45
C GLY A 387 3.12 18.14 -4.20
N LEU A 388 2.07 17.30 -4.20
CA LEU A 388 2.03 16.09 -5.02
C LEU A 388 2.08 16.44 -6.53
N ASN A 389 1.27 17.42 -6.95
CA ASN A 389 1.24 17.88 -8.33
C ASN A 389 2.60 18.47 -8.77
N SER A 390 3.20 19.32 -7.92
CA SER A 390 4.54 19.85 -8.14
C SER A 390 5.59 18.73 -8.26
N THR A 391 5.45 17.67 -7.46
CA THR A 391 6.34 16.49 -7.54
C THR A 391 6.22 15.82 -8.90
N ILE A 392 5.00 15.63 -9.41
CA ILE A 392 4.74 15.04 -10.73
C ILE A 392 5.39 15.86 -11.86
N HIS A 393 5.18 17.17 -11.87
CA HIS A 393 5.68 18.05 -12.94
C HIS A 393 7.17 18.36 -12.85
N SER A 394 7.78 18.28 -11.66
CA SER A 394 9.23 18.46 -11.50
C SER A 394 10.07 17.41 -12.25
N ARG A 395 9.45 16.29 -12.67
CA ARG A 395 10.09 15.22 -13.48
C ARG A 395 9.88 15.39 -14.98
N GLN A 396 9.10 16.39 -15.41
CA GLN A 396 8.80 16.60 -16.81
C GLN A 396 10.08 16.85 -17.62
N GLY A 397 10.24 16.11 -18.72
CA GLY A 397 11.40 16.22 -19.62
C GLY A 397 12.58 15.31 -19.28
N TYR A 398 12.61 14.67 -18.11
CA TYR A 398 13.66 13.71 -17.74
C TYR A 398 13.29 12.24 -18.04
N GLY A 399 12.01 11.96 -18.21
CA GLY A 399 11.50 10.60 -18.25
C GLY A 399 9.99 10.52 -18.38
N ASN A 400 9.42 9.36 -18.09
CA ASN A 400 7.99 9.10 -18.23
C ASN A 400 7.43 8.37 -17.01
N TRP A 401 6.27 8.82 -16.54
CA TRP A 401 5.52 8.18 -15.48
C TRP A 401 4.94 6.84 -15.94
N LYS A 402 5.22 5.75 -15.21
CA LYS A 402 4.82 4.38 -15.56
C LYS A 402 3.63 3.83 -14.81
N ALA A 403 3.50 4.19 -13.54
CA ALA A 403 2.40 3.77 -12.71
C ALA A 403 2.24 4.67 -11.49
N PHE A 404 1.03 4.64 -10.94
CA PHE A 404 0.73 5.20 -9.63
C PHE A 404 0.38 4.08 -8.66
N VAL A 405 1.06 4.03 -7.52
CA VAL A 405 0.77 3.11 -6.42
C VAL A 405 0.21 3.91 -5.26
N TRP A 406 -0.96 3.51 -4.76
CA TRP A 406 -1.66 4.21 -3.69
C TRP A 406 -1.89 3.31 -2.48
N HIS A 407 -1.40 3.72 -1.31
CA HIS A 407 -1.63 3.02 -0.04
C HIS A 407 -2.11 3.98 1.05
N GLN A 408 -3.43 4.09 1.19
CA GLN A 408 -4.08 4.87 2.23
C GLN A 408 -5.49 4.32 2.47
N GLY A 409 -6.03 4.55 3.66
CA GLY A 409 -7.44 4.33 3.96
C GLY A 409 -7.75 4.38 5.45
N GLU A 410 -6.73 4.15 6.28
CA GLU A 410 -6.80 4.02 7.72
C GLU A 410 -7.48 5.24 8.35
N SER A 411 -7.02 6.46 8.03
CA SER A 411 -7.62 7.68 8.60
C SER A 411 -9.05 7.96 8.12
N SER A 412 -9.48 7.34 7.01
CA SER A 412 -10.86 7.42 6.51
C SER A 412 -11.77 6.34 7.10
N ALA A 413 -11.18 5.33 7.76
CA ALA A 413 -11.90 4.28 8.48
C ALA A 413 -12.29 4.67 9.91
N PHE A 414 -12.00 5.91 10.32
CA PHE A 414 -12.42 6.46 11.61
C PHE A 414 -13.27 7.71 11.40
N PRO A 415 -14.26 7.95 12.28
CA PRO A 415 -14.98 9.21 12.27
C PRO A 415 -14.03 10.33 12.67
N SER A 416 -14.13 11.48 12.00
CA SER A 416 -13.35 12.65 12.34
C SER A 416 -14.23 13.88 12.30
N LYS A 417 -14.23 14.65 13.40
CA LYS A 417 -15.14 15.79 13.62
C LYS A 417 -16.63 15.42 13.45
N GLY A 418 -16.99 14.17 13.79
CA GLY A 418 -18.35 13.63 13.67
C GLY A 418 -18.77 13.20 12.26
N GLU A 419 -17.86 13.27 11.28
CA GLU A 419 -18.12 12.85 9.90
C GLU A 419 -17.63 11.41 9.65
N ASP A 420 -18.49 10.57 9.08
CA ASP A 420 -18.14 9.23 8.59
C ASP A 420 -17.59 9.32 7.16
N ARG A 421 -16.26 9.42 7.04
CA ARG A 421 -15.54 9.57 5.76
C ARG A 421 -15.51 8.29 4.94
N SER A 422 -15.82 7.14 5.53
CA SER A 422 -15.88 5.87 4.79
C SER A 422 -16.98 5.89 3.73
N LEU A 423 -18.03 6.71 3.92
CA LEU A 423 -19.17 6.85 3.01
C LEU A 423 -18.83 7.56 1.69
N THR A 424 -17.82 8.44 1.68
CA THR A 424 -17.41 9.18 0.47
C THR A 424 -16.16 8.61 -0.19
N TYR A 425 -15.51 7.63 0.45
CA TYR A 425 -14.18 7.16 0.06
C TYR A 425 -14.07 6.73 -1.40
N LEU A 426 -15.05 5.99 -1.94
CA LEU A 426 -15.05 5.55 -3.34
C LEU A 426 -15.05 6.75 -4.31
N GLY A 427 -15.92 7.73 -4.05
CA GLY A 427 -16.03 8.92 -4.89
C GLY A 427 -14.77 9.76 -4.84
N ASP A 428 -14.22 9.95 -3.63
CA ASP A 428 -12.98 10.68 -3.41
C ASP A 428 -11.79 9.97 -4.08
N LEU A 429 -11.68 8.64 -3.96
CA LEU A 429 -10.61 7.84 -4.58
C LEU A 429 -10.68 7.92 -6.11
N THR A 430 -11.89 7.78 -6.68
CA THR A 430 -12.10 7.88 -8.12
C THR A 430 -11.70 9.25 -8.64
N ALA A 431 -12.12 10.34 -7.98
CA ALA A 431 -11.78 11.70 -8.36
C ALA A 431 -10.28 11.98 -8.23
N PHE A 432 -9.67 11.53 -7.14
CA PHE A 432 -8.25 11.69 -6.86
C PHE A 432 -7.38 10.98 -7.91
N VAL A 433 -7.62 9.69 -8.15
CA VAL A 433 -6.83 8.90 -9.12
C VAL A 433 -6.96 9.48 -10.52
N LYS A 434 -8.16 9.93 -10.92
CA LYS A 434 -8.36 10.60 -12.19
C LYS A 434 -7.45 11.83 -12.32
N ALA A 435 -7.44 12.69 -11.31
CA ALA A 435 -6.61 13.89 -11.34
C ALA A 435 -5.11 13.56 -11.36
N VAL A 436 -4.65 12.59 -10.57
CA VAL A 436 -3.25 12.13 -10.61
C VAL A 436 -2.85 11.65 -12.01
N ARG A 437 -3.72 10.86 -12.67
CA ARG A 437 -3.49 10.42 -14.05
C ARG A 437 -3.44 11.58 -15.03
N ASP A 438 -4.33 12.57 -14.90
CA ASP A 438 -4.33 13.75 -15.77
C ASP A 438 -3.00 14.50 -15.65
N GLU A 439 -2.48 14.69 -14.43
CA GLU A 439 -1.20 15.37 -14.20
C GLU A 439 0.00 14.55 -14.68
N MET A 440 0.04 13.25 -14.40
CA MET A 440 1.10 12.34 -14.89
C MET A 440 1.11 12.26 -16.43
N HIS A 441 -0.05 12.28 -17.07
CA HIS A 441 -0.18 12.31 -18.53
C HIS A 441 0.40 13.61 -19.10
N SER A 442 0.04 14.74 -18.51
CA SER A 442 0.56 16.06 -18.88
C SER A 442 2.08 16.15 -18.73
N ALA A 443 2.62 15.60 -17.64
CA ALA A 443 4.06 15.55 -17.38
C ALA A 443 4.82 14.52 -18.23
N SER A 444 4.14 13.65 -18.99
CA SER A 444 4.73 12.65 -19.89
C SER A 444 4.19 12.78 -21.33
N PRO A 445 4.42 13.93 -21.99
CA PRO A 445 3.78 14.25 -23.26
C PRO A 445 4.16 13.25 -24.36
N GLY A 446 3.13 12.66 -24.99
CA GLY A 446 3.29 11.72 -26.10
C GLY A 446 3.62 10.28 -25.70
N PHE A 447 3.85 10.00 -24.41
CA PHE A 447 4.13 8.64 -23.96
C PHE A 447 2.84 7.80 -23.80
N TRP A 448 1.82 8.34 -23.13
CA TRP A 448 0.51 7.69 -23.03
C TRP A 448 -0.50 8.30 -24.00
N SER A 449 -1.37 7.45 -24.56
CA SER A 449 -2.43 7.88 -25.46
C SER A 449 -3.56 8.65 -24.78
N CYS A 450 -3.79 8.39 -23.49
CA CYS A 450 -4.74 9.08 -22.62
C CYS A 450 -4.35 8.88 -21.14
N PRO A 451 -4.86 9.70 -20.21
CA PRO A 451 -4.63 9.54 -18.78
C PRO A 451 -5.03 8.17 -18.24
N GLU A 452 -6.19 7.64 -18.67
CA GLU A 452 -6.72 6.38 -18.15
C GLU A 452 -5.87 5.16 -18.52
N ALA A 453 -4.97 5.28 -19.50
CA ALA A 453 -4.05 4.20 -19.86
C ALA A 453 -2.96 3.95 -18.79
N ILE A 454 -2.69 4.94 -17.93
CA ILE A 454 -1.66 4.88 -16.88
C ILE A 454 -2.08 3.85 -15.81
N PRO A 455 -1.29 2.78 -15.61
CA PRO A 455 -1.53 1.79 -14.56
C PRO A 455 -1.65 2.40 -13.16
N VAL A 456 -2.61 1.90 -12.39
CA VAL A 456 -2.80 2.24 -10.97
C VAL A 456 -2.82 0.96 -10.14
N VAL A 457 -2.03 0.90 -9.07
CA VAL A 457 -2.09 -0.20 -8.11
C VAL A 457 -2.62 0.35 -6.79
N ILE A 458 -3.76 -0.16 -6.34
CA ILE A 458 -4.34 0.16 -5.04
C ILE A 458 -3.90 -0.90 -4.04
N VAL A 459 -3.23 -0.47 -2.98
CA VAL A 459 -2.92 -1.30 -1.83
C VAL A 459 -4.11 -1.24 -0.89
N GLN A 460 -4.82 -2.36 -0.78
CA GLN A 460 -6.01 -2.43 0.07
C GLN A 460 -5.63 -2.26 1.54
N LEU A 461 -6.51 -1.63 2.30
CA LEU A 461 -6.39 -1.52 3.76
C LEU A 461 -6.22 -2.92 4.39
N GLY A 462 -5.22 -3.07 5.26
CA GLY A 462 -4.87 -4.32 5.95
C GLY A 462 -5.95 -4.83 6.90
N ALA A 463 -5.62 -5.82 7.73
CA ALA A 463 -6.55 -6.35 8.73
C ALA A 463 -6.95 -5.29 9.78
N TRP A 464 -6.04 -4.36 10.10
CA TRP A 464 -6.31 -3.17 10.89
C TRP A 464 -6.48 -1.94 9.98
N PRO A 465 -7.39 -1.00 10.31
CA PRO A 465 -8.37 -1.02 11.40
C PRO A 465 -9.55 -1.98 11.15
N THR A 466 -10.32 -2.30 12.19
CA THR A 466 -11.49 -3.20 12.10
C THR A 466 -12.81 -2.42 12.12
N GLY A 467 -13.93 -3.12 11.87
CA GLY A 467 -15.28 -2.56 11.93
C GLY A 467 -15.82 -2.03 10.60
N ILE A 468 -17.09 -1.61 10.63
CA ILE A 468 -17.88 -1.34 9.41
C ILE A 468 -17.31 -0.21 8.54
N MET A 469 -16.67 0.80 9.13
CA MET A 469 -16.06 1.89 8.37
C MET A 469 -14.81 1.41 7.61
N ALA A 470 -13.98 0.57 8.25
CA ALA A 470 -12.83 -0.04 7.59
C ALA A 470 -13.25 -1.01 6.47
N GLU A 471 -14.31 -1.79 6.69
CA GLU A 471 -14.91 -2.66 5.67
C GLU A 471 -15.38 -1.87 4.45
N ARG A 472 -16.08 -0.74 4.66
CA ARG A 472 -16.49 0.15 3.56
C ARG A 472 -15.31 0.73 2.80
N VAL A 473 -14.21 1.10 3.47
CA VAL A 473 -13.00 1.56 2.80
C VAL A 473 -12.39 0.45 1.95
N ARG A 474 -12.28 -0.78 2.47
CA ARG A 474 -11.79 -1.95 1.71
C ARG A 474 -12.67 -2.26 0.50
N GLU A 475 -13.99 -2.19 0.67
CA GLU A 475 -14.97 -2.40 -0.39
C GLU A 475 -14.87 -1.30 -1.46
N ALA A 476 -14.74 -0.03 -1.06
CA ALA A 476 -14.53 1.08 -1.97
C ALA A 476 -13.24 0.94 -2.79
N GLN A 477 -12.14 0.52 -2.17
CA GLN A 477 -10.88 0.23 -2.87
C GLN A 477 -11.05 -0.91 -3.89
N ALA A 478 -11.73 -1.99 -3.51
CA ALA A 478 -12.00 -3.11 -4.40
C ALA A 478 -12.94 -2.71 -5.56
N GLN A 479 -14.01 -1.97 -5.27
CA GLN A 479 -14.98 -1.50 -6.25
C GLN A 479 -14.35 -0.53 -7.26
N PHE A 480 -13.45 0.36 -6.81
CA PHE A 480 -12.66 1.19 -7.72
C PHE A 480 -11.89 0.29 -8.70
N CYS A 481 -11.17 -0.71 -8.18
CA CYS A 481 -10.36 -1.59 -9.02
C CYS A 481 -11.18 -2.46 -9.98
N GLU A 482 -12.36 -2.91 -9.58
CA GLU A 482 -13.29 -3.64 -10.46
C GLU A 482 -13.82 -2.77 -11.60
N SER A 483 -14.03 -1.48 -11.33
CA SER A 483 -14.57 -0.53 -12.32
C SER A 483 -13.53 0.04 -13.29
N ASP A 484 -12.25 0.04 -12.92
CA ASP A 484 -11.16 0.64 -13.70
C ASP A 484 -10.25 -0.44 -14.29
N ALA A 485 -10.40 -0.67 -15.60
CA ALA A 485 -9.65 -1.70 -16.33
C ALA A 485 -8.12 -1.50 -16.36
N ARG A 486 -7.61 -0.35 -15.91
CA ARG A 486 -6.18 -0.03 -15.83
C ARG A 486 -5.73 0.11 -14.38
N SER A 487 -6.45 -0.54 -13.48
CA SER A 487 -6.08 -0.64 -12.09
C SER A 487 -5.98 -2.10 -11.62
N GLY A 488 -5.28 -2.31 -10.52
CA GLY A 488 -5.17 -3.60 -9.84
C GLY A 488 -5.20 -3.41 -8.35
N LEU A 489 -5.85 -4.34 -7.66
CA LEU A 489 -5.92 -4.38 -6.21
C LEU A 489 -4.90 -5.40 -5.69
N ILE A 490 -4.12 -5.02 -4.68
CA ILE A 490 -3.43 -6.00 -3.84
C ILE A 490 -4.09 -6.05 -2.48
N THR A 491 -4.35 -7.25 -1.98
CA THR A 491 -4.94 -7.48 -0.67
C THR A 491 -3.85 -7.56 0.40
N MET A 492 -4.17 -7.07 1.60
CA MET A 492 -3.25 -6.99 2.73
C MET A 492 -3.82 -7.61 4.01
N GLY A 493 -5.03 -8.19 3.95
CA GLY A 493 -5.74 -8.73 5.12
C GLY A 493 -5.11 -9.99 5.71
N ASP A 494 -4.22 -10.63 4.97
CA ASP A 494 -3.46 -11.84 5.33
C ASP A 494 -2.05 -11.53 5.85
N LEU A 495 -1.65 -10.25 5.86
CA LEU A 495 -0.36 -9.78 6.36
C LEU A 495 -0.50 -9.23 7.79
N SER A 496 0.50 -8.49 8.26
CA SER A 496 0.53 -7.93 9.62
C SER A 496 -0.78 -7.25 10.02
N PRO A 497 -1.33 -7.56 11.22
CA PRO A 497 -2.55 -6.93 11.73
C PRO A 497 -2.26 -5.65 12.53
N PHE A 498 -1.02 -5.17 12.56
CA PHE A 498 -0.65 -3.97 13.28
C PHE A 498 -1.09 -2.70 12.54
N TYR A 499 -1.07 -1.57 13.24
CA TYR A 499 -1.34 -0.26 12.65
C TYR A 499 -0.34 0.05 11.53
N HIS A 500 0.93 -0.25 11.78
CA HIS A 500 1.97 -0.25 10.76
C HIS A 500 2.43 -1.66 10.44
N PHE A 501 2.53 -1.99 9.16
CA PHE A 501 3.03 -3.29 8.72
C PHE A 501 4.48 -3.52 9.17
N ASP A 502 4.79 -4.74 9.59
CA ASP A 502 6.15 -5.17 9.86
C ASP A 502 7.01 -5.20 8.56
N PRO A 503 8.35 -5.29 8.67
CA PRO A 503 9.24 -5.36 7.51
C PRO A 503 8.90 -6.45 6.49
N LEU A 504 8.53 -7.67 6.92
CA LEU A 504 8.22 -8.77 5.99
C LEU A 504 6.96 -8.47 5.20
N SER A 505 5.93 -7.95 5.87
CA SER A 505 4.68 -7.53 5.24
C SER A 505 4.92 -6.47 4.15
N LEU A 506 5.81 -5.49 4.38
CA LEU A 506 6.17 -4.47 3.39
C LEU A 506 6.98 -5.03 2.21
N LEU A 507 7.90 -5.97 2.48
CA LEU A 507 8.62 -6.66 1.42
C LEU A 507 7.65 -7.46 0.53
N ILE A 508 6.84 -8.33 1.13
CA ILE A 508 5.83 -9.14 0.43
C ILE A 508 4.92 -8.27 -0.42
N SER A 509 4.37 -7.21 0.16
CA SER A 509 3.48 -6.30 -0.56
C SER A 509 4.16 -5.52 -1.67
N GLY A 510 5.44 -5.13 -1.52
CA GLY A 510 6.26 -4.59 -2.61
C GLY A 510 6.32 -5.53 -3.83
N ASN A 511 6.52 -6.83 -3.63
CA ASN A 511 6.49 -7.81 -4.71
C ASN A 511 5.07 -7.98 -5.29
N ARG A 512 4.03 -8.00 -4.44
CA ARG A 512 2.63 -8.05 -4.90
C ARG A 512 2.29 -6.84 -5.79
N ILE A 513 2.76 -5.64 -5.43
CA ILE A 513 2.62 -4.42 -6.25
C ILE A 513 3.27 -4.62 -7.63
N ALA A 514 4.51 -5.12 -7.65
CA ALA A 514 5.23 -5.38 -8.90
C ALA A 514 4.47 -6.32 -9.83
N LYS A 515 3.96 -7.43 -9.29
CA LYS A 515 3.18 -8.44 -10.02
C LYS A 515 1.84 -7.87 -10.51
N ALA A 516 1.15 -7.08 -9.68
CA ALA A 516 -0.09 -6.41 -10.09
C ALA A 516 0.17 -5.41 -11.22
N TYR A 517 1.22 -4.60 -11.11
CA TYR A 517 1.64 -3.69 -12.18
C TYR A 517 1.97 -4.43 -13.48
N ASP A 518 2.70 -5.55 -13.42
CA ASP A 518 3.02 -6.33 -14.62
C ASP A 518 1.77 -6.91 -15.30
N LEU A 519 0.80 -7.40 -14.51
CA LEU A 519 -0.48 -7.88 -15.02
C LEU A 519 -1.26 -6.76 -15.74
N ILE A 520 -1.33 -5.57 -15.14
CA ILE A 520 -1.99 -4.41 -15.75
C ILE A 520 -1.22 -3.99 -17.01
N ARG A 521 0.11 -3.88 -16.95
CA ARG A 521 0.93 -3.43 -18.08
C ARG A 521 0.87 -4.41 -19.25
N SER A 522 0.94 -5.71 -19.02
CA SER A 522 0.90 -6.73 -20.08
C SER A 522 -0.45 -6.77 -20.82
N SER A 523 -1.55 -6.40 -20.15
CA SER A 523 -2.86 -6.23 -20.80
C SER A 523 -3.00 -4.94 -21.63
N GLN A 524 -1.97 -4.07 -21.69
CA GLN A 524 -2.03 -2.77 -22.37
C GLN A 524 -2.37 -2.85 -23.86
N SER A 525 -1.99 -3.93 -24.56
CA SER A 525 -2.32 -4.09 -25.98
C SER A 525 -3.83 -4.15 -26.26
N GLU A 526 -4.64 -4.43 -25.24
CA GLU A 526 -6.11 -4.52 -25.36
C GLU A 526 -6.81 -3.23 -24.94
N TYR A 527 -6.12 -2.31 -24.26
CA TYR A 527 -6.76 -1.10 -23.75
C TYR A 527 -6.99 -0.06 -24.83
N VAL A 528 -8.22 0.43 -24.92
CA VAL A 528 -8.62 1.50 -25.85
C VAL A 528 -9.09 2.69 -25.02
N CYS A 529 -8.42 3.82 -25.19
CA CYS A 529 -8.79 5.07 -24.53
C CYS A 529 -10.26 5.42 -24.76
N PRO A 530 -11.01 5.78 -23.70
CA PRO A 530 -12.38 6.26 -23.85
C PRO A 530 -12.45 7.41 -24.86
N GLY A 531 -13.39 7.34 -25.80
CA GLY A 531 -13.56 8.37 -26.84
C GLY A 531 -12.58 8.30 -28.01
N GLY A 532 -11.52 7.50 -27.93
CA GLY A 532 -10.71 7.15 -29.08
C GLY A 532 -11.50 6.23 -29.99
N ILE A 533 -12.00 6.72 -31.13
CA ILE A 533 -12.47 5.81 -32.19
C ILE A 533 -11.23 5.03 -32.60
N SER A 534 -11.13 3.77 -32.14
CA SER A 534 -9.99 2.90 -32.41
C SER A 534 -9.60 3.08 -33.87
N SER A 535 -8.34 3.44 -34.14
CA SER A 535 -7.85 3.66 -35.50
C SER A 535 -8.12 2.43 -36.38
N VAL A 536 -8.18 1.23 -35.78
CA VAL A 536 -8.62 -0.01 -36.40
C VAL A 536 -10.10 0.00 -36.77
N LEU A 537 -10.96 0.57 -35.93
CA LEU A 537 -12.37 0.79 -36.24
C LEU A 537 -12.54 1.85 -37.33
N VAL A 538 -11.78 2.95 -37.30
CA VAL A 538 -11.75 3.97 -38.37
C VAL A 538 -11.25 3.34 -39.67
N GLU A 539 -10.20 2.52 -39.64
CA GLU A 539 -9.67 1.85 -40.82
C GLU A 539 -10.65 0.79 -41.36
N ARG A 540 -11.33 0.05 -40.48
CA ARG A 540 -12.39 -0.89 -40.87
C ARG A 540 -13.61 -0.17 -41.43
N LEU A 541 -13.98 0.98 -40.87
CA LEU A 541 -15.07 1.82 -41.36
C LEU A 541 -14.70 2.45 -42.70
N ASN A 542 -13.46 2.92 -42.88
CA ASN A 542 -12.95 3.45 -44.15
C ASN A 542 -12.86 2.35 -45.22
N LYS A 543 -12.41 1.14 -44.87
CA LYS A 543 -12.43 -0.03 -45.78
C LYS A 543 -13.85 -0.47 -46.14
N ARG A 544 -14.83 -0.32 -45.23
CA ARG A 544 -16.24 -0.61 -45.52
C ARG A 544 -16.91 0.50 -46.32
N GLY A 545 -16.57 1.77 -46.06
CA GLY A 545 -17.02 2.92 -46.83
C GLY A 545 -16.58 2.84 -48.29
N GLY A 546 -15.31 2.50 -48.53
CA GLY A 546 -14.80 2.28 -49.89
C GLY A 546 -15.50 1.13 -50.64
N ARG A 547 -15.83 0.02 -49.96
CA ARG A 547 -16.61 -1.07 -50.58
C ARG A 547 -18.07 -0.70 -50.83
N GLY A 548 -18.65 0.19 -50.03
CA GLY A 548 -19.99 0.72 -50.23
C GLY A 548 -20.05 1.58 -51.49
N GLU A 549 -19.12 2.52 -51.63
CA GLU A 549 -19.01 3.38 -52.81
C GLU A 549 -18.72 2.60 -54.08
N GLU A 550 -17.83 1.60 -54.02
CA GLU A 550 -17.53 0.73 -55.17
C GLU A 550 -18.75 -0.07 -55.63
N LYS A 551 -19.50 -0.65 -54.69
CA LYS A 551 -20.76 -1.36 -55.01
C LYS A 551 -21.82 -0.42 -55.59
N GLU A 552 -21.92 0.80 -55.09
CA GLU A 552 -22.87 1.78 -55.65
C GLU A 552 -22.45 2.25 -57.05
N ARG A 553 -21.15 2.41 -57.29
CA ARG A 553 -20.59 2.75 -58.61
C ARG A 553 -20.84 1.62 -59.62
N GLU A 554 -20.65 0.37 -59.22
CA GLU A 554 -21.01 -0.80 -60.04
C GLU A 554 -22.52 -0.85 -60.34
N ARG A 555 -23.36 -0.55 -59.35
CA ARG A 555 -24.81 -0.55 -59.53
C ARG A 555 -25.26 0.52 -60.52
N LYS A 556 -24.75 1.75 -60.39
CA LYS A 556 -25.01 2.85 -61.35
C LYS A 556 -24.55 2.48 -62.77
N LYS A 557 -23.36 1.88 -62.89
CA LYS A 557 -22.83 1.43 -64.19
C LYS A 557 -23.71 0.34 -64.83
N LYS A 558 -24.25 -0.58 -64.03
CA LYS A 558 -25.21 -1.61 -64.51
C LYS A 558 -26.56 -1.01 -64.92
N GLU A 559 -27.05 0.01 -64.20
CA GLU A 559 -28.27 0.74 -64.57
C GLU A 559 -28.08 1.50 -65.90
N GLU A 560 -26.98 2.24 -66.07
CA GLU A 560 -26.65 2.94 -67.32
C GLU A 560 -26.50 1.98 -68.52
N GLU A 561 -25.87 0.80 -68.31
CA GLU A 561 -25.75 -0.21 -69.37
C GLU A 561 -27.11 -0.80 -69.75
N LYS A 562 -28.00 -0.99 -68.78
CA LYS A 562 -29.38 -1.46 -69.01
C LYS A 562 -30.19 -0.43 -69.80
N GLU A 563 -30.05 0.86 -69.50
CA GLU A 563 -30.69 1.94 -70.28
C GLU A 563 -30.16 2.01 -71.72
N ARG A 564 -28.84 1.87 -71.92
CA ARG A 564 -28.25 1.80 -73.26
C ARG A 564 -28.77 0.63 -74.09
N ARG A 565 -28.95 -0.54 -73.47
CA ARG A 565 -29.51 -1.72 -74.15
C ARG A 565 -31.02 -1.56 -74.42
N GLY A 566 -31.78 -0.95 -73.50
CA GLY A 566 -33.22 -0.70 -73.67
C GLY A 566 -33.57 0.42 -74.68
N GLY A 567 -32.64 1.34 -74.95
CA GLY A 567 -32.81 2.39 -75.98
C GLY A 567 -32.75 1.88 -77.43
N GLY A 568 -32.15 0.72 -77.66
CA GLY A 568 -32.03 0.10 -78.99
C GLY A 568 -33.37 -0.41 -79.54
N GLU A 569 -34.22 -1.00 -78.69
CA GLU A 569 -35.51 -1.57 -79.11
C GLU A 569 -36.54 -0.49 -79.47
N ARG A 570 -36.57 0.65 -78.77
CA ARG A 570 -37.52 1.73 -79.07
C ARG A 570 -37.18 2.51 -80.35
N ARG A 571 -35.95 2.41 -80.86
CA ARG A 571 -35.56 3.03 -82.14
C ARG A 571 -35.86 2.14 -83.35
N ALA A 572 -35.97 0.83 -83.16
CA ALA A 572 -36.42 -0.10 -84.20
C ALA A 572 -37.94 -0.04 -84.45
N GLU A 573 -38.74 0.36 -83.45
CA GLU A 573 -40.20 0.51 -83.61
C GLU A 573 -40.61 1.82 -84.32
N ARG A 574 -39.76 2.87 -84.28
CA ARG A 574 -40.06 4.16 -84.95
C ARG A 574 -39.74 4.20 -86.44
N LEU A 575 -39.13 3.14 -87.00
CA LEU A 575 -38.88 3.00 -88.45
C LEU A 575 -39.87 2.04 -89.14
N ARG A 576 -40.89 1.52 -88.42
CA ARG A 576 -41.96 0.68 -89.00
C ARG A 576 -43.24 1.42 -89.36
N PHE A 577 -43.34 2.73 -89.12
CA PHE A 577 -44.46 3.55 -89.57
C PHE A 577 -43.95 4.76 -90.35
N GLY A 578 -43.72 4.52 -91.64
CA GLY A 578 -43.35 5.51 -92.65
C GLY A 578 -43.81 5.03 -94.02
N CYS A 579 -45.13 4.97 -94.20
CA CYS A 579 -45.89 5.05 -95.44
C CYS A 579 -47.19 5.78 -95.13
#